data_AF-A0A4P7QGN6-F1
#
_entry.id   AF-A0A4P7QGN6-F1
#
_cell.length_a   1.000
_cell.length_b   1.000
_cell.length_c   1.000
_cell.angle_alpha   90.00
_cell.angle_beta   90.00
_cell.angle_gamma   90.00
#
_symmetry.space_group_name_H-M   'P 1'
#
loop_
_entity.id
_entity.type
_entity.pdbx_description
1 polymer ?
#
loop_
_entity_poly.entity_id
_entity_poly.type
_entity_poly.pdbx_seq_one_letter_code
_entity_poly.pdbx_strand_id
1 'polypeptide(L)'
;MNRLVSMYLDYAEDQAEMGKTMLLKDWQDKTRSWLEFNEREVLQGLGKRNMSQAKVKAKTEWDAYQRALDNEVNTVDMKALEAEVKALKRGEDPID
;
A
#
# COMPACT_ATOMS: atom_id res chain seq x y z
N MET A 1 -3.74 -7.97 6.85
CA MET A 1 -5.06 -7.88 6.18
C MET A 1 -6.07 -8.93 6.70
N ASN A 2 -5.65 -10.15 7.05
CA ASN A 2 -6.57 -11.25 7.38
C ASN A 2 -7.26 -11.18 8.76
N ARG A 3 -6.76 -10.36 9.70
CA ARG A 3 -7.26 -10.36 11.08
C ARG A 3 -8.71 -9.89 11.23
N LEU A 4 -9.12 -8.90 10.43
CA LEU A 4 -10.48 -8.36 10.47
C LEU A 4 -11.51 -9.37 9.94
N VAL A 5 -11.11 -10.16 8.93
CA VAL A 5 -11.97 -11.18 8.32
C VAL A 5 -12.19 -12.33 9.28
N SER A 6 -11.12 -12.88 9.87
CA SER A 6 -11.25 -13.96 10.86
C SER A 6 -12.13 -13.52 12.03
N MET A 7 -11.88 -12.35 12.61
CA MET A 7 -12.66 -11.84 13.74
C MET A 7 -14.14 -11.62 13.40
N TYR A 8 -14.46 -11.27 12.15
CA TYR A 8 -15.85 -11.14 11.71
C TYR A 8 -16.53 -12.51 11.52
N LEU A 9 -15.79 -13.51 11.03
CA LEU A 9 -16.29 -14.88 10.90
C LEU A 9 -16.54 -15.52 12.26
N ASP A 10 -15.63 -15.34 13.23
CA ASP A 10 -15.82 -15.81 14.60
C ASP A 10 -17.09 -15.20 15.22
N TYR A 11 -17.31 -13.88 15.02
CA TYR A 11 -18.55 -13.22 15.44
C TYR A 11 -19.80 -13.81 14.77
N ALA A 12 -19.71 -14.14 13.48
CA ALA A 12 -20.82 -14.71 12.74
C ALA A 12 -21.15 -16.14 13.21
N GLU A 13 -20.11 -16.93 13.52
CA GLU A 13 -20.21 -18.26 14.09
C GLU A 13 -20.91 -18.21 15.46
N ASP A 14 -20.50 -17.30 16.35
CA ASP A 14 -21.16 -17.07 17.64
C ASP A 14 -22.66 -16.73 17.47
N GLN A 15 -23.03 -15.89 16.50
CA GLN A 15 -24.45 -15.59 16.27
C GLN A 15 -25.24 -16.83 15.81
N ALA A 16 -24.62 -17.70 15.01
CA ALA A 16 -25.22 -18.94 14.54
C ALA A 16 -25.37 -19.96 15.68
N GLU A 17 -24.36 -20.13 16.53
CA GLU A 17 -24.41 -21.00 17.71
C GLU A 17 -25.48 -20.57 18.71
N MET A 18 -25.69 -19.26 18.87
CA MET A 18 -26.78 -18.72 19.68
C MET A 18 -28.18 -18.93 19.08
N GLY A 19 -28.29 -19.53 17.88
CA GLY A 19 -29.57 -19.78 17.21
C GLY A 19 -30.26 -18.51 16.70
N LYS A 20 -29.53 -17.40 16.53
CA LYS A 20 -30.12 -16.16 16.01
C LYS A 20 -30.36 -16.30 14.52
N THR A 21 -31.63 -16.34 14.14
CA THR A 21 -32.00 -16.29 12.72
C THR A 21 -31.66 -14.91 12.17
N MET A 22 -30.82 -14.88 11.14
CA MET A 22 -30.39 -13.66 10.47
C MET A 22 -30.66 -13.76 8.97
N LEU A 23 -31.22 -12.69 8.41
CA LEU A 23 -31.39 -12.53 6.97
C LEU A 23 -30.13 -11.92 6.35
N LEU A 24 -29.97 -12.06 5.03
CA LEU A 24 -28.85 -11.44 4.29
C LEU A 24 -28.77 -9.93 4.49
N LYS A 25 -29.93 -9.26 4.66
CA LYS A 25 -29.97 -7.83 4.96
C LYS A 25 -29.35 -7.51 6.34
N ASP A 26 -29.61 -8.33 7.35
CA ASP A 26 -29.05 -8.14 8.69
C ASP A 26 -27.51 -8.31 8.65
N TRP A 27 -27.02 -9.24 7.84
CA TRP A 27 -25.58 -9.40 7.62
C TRP A 27 -24.95 -8.18 6.95
N GLN A 28 -25.64 -7.56 5.99
CA GLN A 28 -25.18 -6.33 5.35
C GLN A 28 -25.03 -5.20 6.37
N ASP A 29 -26.05 -4.99 7.20
CA ASP A 29 -26.06 -3.92 8.20
C ASP A 29 -25.00 -4.17 9.29
N LYS A 30 -24.89 -5.40 9.78
CA LYS A 30 -23.85 -5.77 10.76
C LYS A 30 -22.44 -5.65 10.20
N THR A 31 -22.21 -6.01 8.93
CA THR A 31 -20.89 -5.84 8.29
C THR A 31 -20.52 -4.36 8.26
N ARG A 32 -21.47 -3.48 7.91
CA ARG A 32 -21.25 -2.04 7.88
C ARG A 32 -20.91 -1.52 9.29
N SER A 33 -21.70 -1.85 10.30
CA SER A 33 -21.44 -1.44 11.69
C SER A 33 -20.11 -1.99 12.22
N TRP A 34 -19.73 -3.21 11.83
CA TRP A 34 -18.45 -3.81 12.19
C TRP A 34 -17.27 -3.02 11.64
N LEU A 35 -17.35 -2.61 10.38
CA LEU A 35 -16.31 -1.79 9.73
C LEU A 35 -16.20 -0.43 10.42
N GLU A 36 -17.32 0.24 10.66
CA GLU A 36 -17.36 1.53 11.37
C GLU A 36 -16.78 1.41 12.80
N PHE A 37 -17.15 0.37 13.54
CA PHE A 37 -16.62 0.08 14.88
C PHE A 37 -15.09 -0.13 14.88
N ASN A 38 -14.56 -0.74 13.82
CA ASN A 38 -13.12 -0.95 13.65
C ASN A 38 -12.42 0.24 12.98
N GLU A 39 -13.01 1.45 13.00
CA GLU A 39 -12.46 2.67 12.40
C GLU A 39 -12.10 2.49 10.91
N ARG A 40 -12.87 1.68 10.18
CA ARG A 40 -12.74 1.52 8.73
C ARG A 40 -13.76 2.40 8.04
N GLU A 41 -13.27 3.31 7.20
CA GLU A 41 -14.14 4.13 6.38
C GLU A 41 -14.87 3.27 5.34
N VAL A 42 -16.19 3.19 5.46
CA VAL A 42 -17.05 2.54 4.47
C VAL A 42 -17.42 3.56 3.40
N LEU A 43 -17.08 3.26 2.14
CA LEU A 43 -17.46 4.10 1.02
C LEU A 43 -18.98 4.16 0.90
N GLN A 44 -19.55 5.35 1.03
CA GLN A 44 -20.98 5.58 0.81
C GLN A 44 -21.23 5.86 -0.67
N GLY A 45 -21.99 4.98 -1.33
CA GLY A 45 -22.30 5.07 -2.75
C GLY A 45 -21.11 4.76 -3.67
N LEU A 46 -21.14 5.29 -4.89
CA LEU A 46 -20.12 5.04 -5.93
C LEU A 46 -18.82 5.85 -5.71
N GLY A 47 -18.75 6.66 -4.65
CA GLY A 47 -17.68 7.62 -4.43
C GLY A 47 -17.75 8.83 -5.38
N LYS A 48 -16.70 9.67 -5.37
CA LYS A 48 -16.63 10.91 -6.16
C LYS A 48 -15.72 10.81 -7.39
N ARG A 49 -15.00 9.70 -7.56
CA ARG A 49 -14.00 9.54 -8.61
C ARG A 49 -14.37 8.40 -9.54
N ASN A 50 -14.31 8.67 -10.84
CA ASN A 50 -14.48 7.64 -11.86
C ASN A 50 -13.16 6.88 -12.12
N MET A 51 -13.26 5.76 -12.83
CA MET A 51 -12.11 4.89 -13.14
C MET A 51 -11.00 5.62 -13.89
N SER A 52 -11.34 6.52 -14.83
CA SER A 52 -10.36 7.28 -15.60
C SER A 52 -9.51 8.17 -14.69
N GLN A 53 -10.16 8.90 -13.78
CA GLN A 53 -9.48 9.76 -12.79
C GLN A 53 -8.56 8.96 -11.88
N ALA A 54 -8.98 7.77 -11.45
CA ALA A 54 -8.16 6.88 -10.63
C ALA A 54 -6.91 6.40 -11.40
N LYS A 55 -7.05 6.01 -12.67
CA LYS A 55 -5.92 5.59 -13.53
C LYS A 55 -4.93 6.73 -13.77
N VAL A 56 -5.42 7.92 -14.07
CA VAL A 56 -4.56 9.10 -14.27
C VAL A 56 -3.76 9.37 -12.99
N LYS A 57 -4.43 9.40 -11.84
CA LYS A 57 -3.74 9.59 -10.55
C LYS A 57 -2.69 8.51 -10.31
N ALA A 58 -3.03 7.23 -10.46
CA ALA A 58 -2.09 6.14 -10.26
C ALA A 58 -0.84 6.27 -11.14
N LYS A 59 -1.01 6.65 -12.42
CA LYS A 59 0.11 6.88 -13.33
C LYS A 59 0.96 8.08 -12.89
N THR A 60 0.35 9.18 -12.50
CA THR A 60 1.09 10.37 -12.03
C THR A 60 1.93 10.08 -10.79
N GLU A 61 1.37 9.38 -9.81
CA GLU A 61 2.09 8.99 -8.59
C GLU A 61 3.23 8.01 -8.91
N TRP A 62 3.00 7.06 -9.83
CA TRP A 62 4.03 6.13 -10.30
C TRP A 62 5.18 6.84 -11.01
N ASP A 63 4.89 7.75 -11.94
CA ASP A 63 5.90 8.52 -12.67
C ASP A 63 6.73 9.39 -11.71
N ALA A 64 6.10 9.96 -10.67
CA ALA A 64 6.80 10.71 -9.63
C ALA A 64 7.72 9.82 -8.79
N TYR A 65 7.23 8.64 -8.38
CA TYR A 65 8.01 7.66 -7.65
C TYR A 65 9.23 7.18 -8.46
N GLN A 66 9.04 6.86 -9.75
CA GLN A 66 10.14 6.43 -10.63
C GLN A 66 11.23 7.50 -10.74
N ARG A 67 10.86 8.77 -10.93
CA ARG A 67 11.86 9.86 -10.95
C ARG A 67 12.63 9.98 -9.64
N ALA A 68 11.94 9.83 -8.51
CA ALA A 68 12.60 9.86 -7.20
C ALA A 68 13.60 8.70 -7.04
N LEU A 69 13.19 7.50 -7.47
CA LEU A 69 14.03 6.31 -7.46
C LEU A 69 15.25 6.45 -8.38
N ASP A 70 15.05 6.90 -9.62
CA ASP A 70 16.13 7.13 -10.58
C ASP A 70 17.15 8.15 -10.05
N ASN A 71 16.67 9.24 -9.44
CA ASN A 71 17.56 10.22 -8.82
C ASN A 71 18.36 9.61 -7.67
N GLU A 72 17.73 8.79 -6.82
CA GLU A 72 18.42 8.11 -5.72
C GLU A 72 19.51 7.18 -6.26
N VAL A 73 19.19 6.33 -7.24
CA VAL A 73 20.15 5.42 -7.89
C VAL A 73 21.30 6.21 -8.52
N ASN A 74 21.00 7.24 -9.31
CA ASN A 74 22.02 8.08 -9.94
C ASN A 74 22.94 8.75 -8.90
N THR A 75 22.43 9.14 -7.73
CA THR A 75 23.29 9.72 -6.67
C THR A 75 24.23 8.70 -6.05
N VAL A 76 23.80 7.44 -5.93
CA VAL A 76 24.64 6.35 -5.44
C VAL A 76 25.73 6.03 -6.46
N ASP A 77 25.37 5.90 -7.73
CA ASP A 77 26.32 5.63 -8.82
C ASP A 77 27.34 6.76 -8.97
N MET A 78 26.90 8.03 -8.89
CA MET A 78 27.80 9.18 -8.92
C MET A 78 28.80 9.16 -7.76
N LYS A 79 28.36 8.85 -6.54
CA LYS A 79 29.26 8.71 -5.38
C LYS A 79 30.27 7.59 -5.56
N ALA A 80 29.87 6.47 -6.16
CA ALA A 80 30.77 5.36 -6.45
C ALA A 80 31.85 5.77 -7.48
N LEU A 81 31.45 6.45 -8.56
CA LEU A 81 32.38 6.98 -9.57
C LEU A 81 33.33 8.02 -8.99
N GLU A 82 32.85 8.94 -8.14
CA GLU A 82 33.70 9.90 -7.45
C GLU A 82 34.74 9.23 -6.55
N ALA A 83 34.35 8.17 -5.84
CA ALA A 83 35.25 7.39 -5.00
C ALA A 83 36.35 6.69 -5.82
N GLU A 84 35.97 6.12 -6.97
CA GLU A 84 36.90 5.46 -7.90
C GLU A 84 37.87 6.46 -8.54
N VAL A 85 37.38 7.61 -9.04
CA VAL A 85 38.22 8.69 -9.58
C VAL A 85 39.19 9.21 -8.52
N LYS A 86 38.75 9.33 -7.26
CA LYS A 86 39.61 9.74 -6.14
C LYS A 86 40.64 8.67 -5.74
N ALA A 87 40.35 7.39 -5.97
CA ALA A 87 41.32 6.31 -5.79
C ALA A 87 42.39 6.36 -6.88
N LEU A 88 42.00 6.48 -8.15
CA LEU A 88 42.90 6.60 -9.30
C LEU A 88 43.81 7.85 -9.19
N LYS A 89 43.25 9.00 -8.80
CA LYS A 89 44.02 10.25 -8.59
C LYS A 89 44.99 10.21 -7.40
N ARG A 90 44.84 9.24 -6.48
CA ARG A 90 45.75 9.09 -5.33
C ARG A 90 47.01 8.28 -5.65
N GLY A 91 47.12 7.74 -6.87
CA GLY A 91 48.34 7.11 -7.37
C GLY A 91 48.60 5.73 -6.77
N GLU A 92 48.08 4.70 -7.42
CA GLU A 92 48.92 3.54 -7.73
C GLU A 92 49.31 3.71 -9.20
N ASP A 93 50.40 4.45 -9.45
CA ASP A 93 51.11 4.36 -10.73
C ASP A 93 51.84 3.01 -10.74
N PRO A 94 51.58 2.10 -11.69
CA PRO A 94 52.41 0.92 -11.84
C PRO A 94 53.64 1.36 -12.62
N ILE A 95 54.73 1.70 -11.92
CA ILE A 95 56.16 1.50 -12.27
C ILE A 95 56.99 2.04 -11.08
N ASP A 96 57.35 1.14 -10.15
CA ASP A 96 58.70 0.59 -9.93
C ASP A 96 58.55 -0.72 -9.13
#